data_AF-A0A497NRS7-F1
#
_entry.id   AF-A0A497NRS7-F1
#
_cell.length_a   1.000
_cell.length_b   1.000
_cell.length_c   1.000
_cell.angle_alpha   90.00
_cell.angle_beta   90.00
_cell.angle_gamma   90.00
#
_symmetry.space_group_name_H-M   'P 1'
#
loop_
_entity.id
_entity.type
_entity.pdbx_description
1 polymer ?
#
loop_
_entity_poly.entity_id
_entity_poly.type
_entity_poly.pdbx_seq_one_letter_code
_entity_poly.pdbx_strand_id
1 'polypeptide(L)'
;MSLFRAWIAMGLIFERKKRPLAKPKVTIGMCVRYSEYFVSKAINSVLNQDFPHELMEVIIVDDGSEDKTLNIVLDLASKMDMRVKVFHDEW
;
A
#
# COMPACT_ATOMS: atom_id res chain seq x y z
N MET A 1 23.30 56.01 0.46
CA MET A 1 23.57 54.57 0.73
C MET A 1 22.62 54.05 1.82
N SER A 2 21.34 53.76 1.55
CA SER A 2 20.52 52.97 2.49
C SER A 2 19.15 52.58 1.91
N LEU A 3 19.13 51.84 0.80
CA LEU A 3 17.89 51.19 0.34
C LEU A 3 18.11 49.75 -0.16
N PHE A 4 19.36 49.35 -0.43
CA PHE A 4 19.68 48.00 -0.89
C PHE A 4 19.73 46.92 0.21
N ARG A 5 19.65 47.29 1.50
CA ARG A 5 19.69 46.32 2.61
C ARG A 5 18.32 45.83 3.07
N ALA A 6 17.23 46.52 2.72
CA ALA A 6 15.88 46.09 3.10
C ALA A 6 15.35 44.92 2.24
N TRP A 7 15.80 44.81 0.99
CA TRP A 7 15.32 43.77 0.06
C TRP A 7 15.85 42.37 0.38
N ILE A 8 17.09 42.26 0.89
CA ILE A 8 17.70 40.97 1.24
C ILE A 8 17.03 40.37 2.50
N ALA A 9 16.58 41.19 3.45
CA ALA A 9 15.87 40.71 4.64
C ALA A 9 14.44 40.21 4.33
N MET A 10 13.80 40.76 3.29
CA MET A 10 12.45 40.36 2.88
C MET A 10 12.46 39.09 2.00
N GLY A 11 13.54 38.87 1.24
CA GLY A 11 13.74 37.65 0.42
C GLY A 11 13.99 36.38 1.24
N LEU A 12 14.51 36.49 2.47
CA LEU A 12 14.76 35.36 3.38
C LEU A 12 13.52 34.91 4.18
N ILE A 13 12.45 35.70 4.20
CA ILE A 13 11.23 35.39 4.99
C ILE A 13 10.25 34.51 4.20
N PHE A 14 10.40 34.39 2.88
CA PHE A 14 9.51 33.60 2.03
C PHE A 14 10.17 32.37 1.42
N GLU A 15 11.02 31.69 2.20
CA GLU A 15 11.31 30.29 1.91
C GLU A 15 10.03 29.49 2.21
N ARG A 16 9.19 29.35 1.19
CA ARG A 16 7.93 28.60 1.25
C ARG A 16 8.27 27.17 1.70
N LYS A 17 8.18 26.89 3.00
CA LYS A 17 8.30 25.55 3.57
C LYS A 17 7.39 24.64 2.76
N LYS A 18 7.97 23.83 1.87
CA LYS A 18 7.21 22.80 1.14
C LYS A 18 6.62 21.91 2.22
N ARG A 19 5.30 21.95 2.38
CA ARG A 19 4.61 21.00 3.25
C ARG A 19 4.90 19.61 2.69
N PRO A 20 5.35 18.64 3.50
CA PRO A 20 5.48 17.28 3.03
C PRO A 20 4.11 16.87 2.46
N LEU A 21 4.10 16.39 1.22
CA LEU A 21 2.89 15.88 0.61
C LEU A 21 2.41 14.71 1.47
N ALA A 22 1.14 14.73 1.86
CA ALA A 22 0.55 13.60 2.57
C ALA A 22 0.69 12.36 1.69
N LYS A 23 1.15 11.24 2.29
CA LYS A 23 1.24 9.97 1.58
C LYS A 23 -0.18 9.51 1.19
N PRO A 24 -0.38 8.96 -0.03
CA PRO A 24 -1.69 8.46 -0.43
C PRO A 24 -2.09 7.22 0.40
N LYS A 25 -3.39 6.94 0.46
CA LYS A 25 -3.87 5.59 0.83
C LYS A 25 -3.85 4.72 -0.41
N VAL A 26 -3.44 3.46 -0.27
CA VAL A 26 -3.30 2.51 -1.38
C VAL A 26 -4.12 1.26 -1.07
N THR A 27 -4.92 0.83 -2.05
CA THR A 27 -5.61 -0.45 -2.00
C THR A 27 -5.05 -1.36 -3.10
N ILE A 28 -4.67 -2.58 -2.73
CA ILE A 28 -4.17 -3.61 -3.64
C ILE A 28 -5.27 -4.65 -3.82
N GLY A 29 -5.76 -4.81 -5.05
CA GLY A 29 -6.68 -5.88 -5.42
C GLY A 29 -5.91 -7.08 -5.98
N MET A 30 -6.22 -8.29 -5.50
CA MET A 30 -5.65 -9.54 -5.99
C MET A 30 -6.78 -10.50 -6.36
N CYS A 31 -6.94 -10.81 -7.65
CA CYS A 31 -7.82 -11.87 -8.09
C CYS A 31 -7.00 -13.15 -8.25
N VAL A 32 -7.43 -14.24 -7.63
CA VAL A 32 -6.69 -15.52 -7.61
C VAL A 32 -7.59 -16.67 -8.01
N ARG A 33 -7.02 -17.62 -8.75
CA ARG A 33 -7.64 -18.89 -9.09
C ARG A 33 -6.56 -19.91 -9.44
N TYR A 34 -6.62 -21.13 -8.93
CA TYR A 34 -5.68 -22.21 -9.24
C TYR A 34 -4.19 -21.78 -9.24
N SER A 35 -3.81 -21.01 -8.22
CA SER A 35 -2.54 -20.29 -8.11
C SER A 35 -1.66 -20.78 -6.95
N GLU A 36 -1.83 -22.02 -6.48
CA GLU A 36 -1.16 -22.55 -5.28
C GLU A 36 0.38 -22.39 -5.30
N TYR A 37 1.00 -22.46 -6.48
CA TYR A 37 2.45 -22.31 -6.65
C TYR A 37 2.97 -20.87 -6.57
N PHE A 38 2.11 -19.88 -6.80
CA PHE A 38 2.52 -18.47 -6.97
C PHE A 38 1.90 -17.53 -5.93
N VAL A 39 0.71 -17.85 -5.42
CA VAL A 39 -0.06 -16.96 -4.54
C VAL A 39 0.71 -16.60 -3.27
N SER A 40 1.47 -17.56 -2.71
CA SER A 40 2.33 -17.30 -1.56
C SER A 40 3.41 -16.26 -1.86
N LYS A 41 4.09 -16.37 -3.01
CA LYS A 41 5.12 -15.40 -3.41
C LYS A 41 4.52 -14.02 -3.67
N ALA A 42 3.34 -13.95 -4.28
CA ALA A 42 2.65 -12.70 -4.55
C ALA A 42 2.23 -11.99 -3.25
N ILE A 43 1.57 -12.70 -2.32
CA ILE A 43 1.17 -12.13 -1.02
C ILE A 43 2.40 -11.70 -0.21
N ASN A 44 3.45 -12.52 -0.17
CA ASN A 44 4.70 -12.15 0.50
C ASN A 44 5.36 -10.91 -0.13
N SER A 45 5.21 -10.67 -1.44
CA SER A 45 5.72 -9.44 -2.06
C SER A 45 4.98 -8.19 -1.56
N VAL A 46 3.67 -8.30 -1.32
CA VAL A 46 2.84 -7.22 -0.76
C VAL A 46 3.15 -6.99 0.71
N LEU A 47 3.32 -8.05 1.49
CA LEU A 47 3.65 -7.98 2.92
C LEU A 47 5.01 -7.33 3.18
N ASN A 48 5.98 -7.47 2.27
CA ASN A 48 7.33 -6.96 2.42
C ASN A 48 7.54 -5.56 1.79
N GLN A 49 6.47 -4.81 1.50
CA GLN A 49 6.60 -3.44 1.00
C GLN A 49 7.12 -2.51 2.10
N ASP A 50 7.92 -1.52 1.72
CA ASP A 50 8.40 -0.45 2.62
C ASP A 50 7.42 0.74 2.71
N PHE A 51 6.27 0.63 2.04
CA PHE A 51 5.18 1.59 2.16
C PHE A 51 4.45 1.41 3.50
N PRO A 52 3.98 2.49 4.16
CA PRO A 52 3.37 2.36 5.49
C PRO A 52 2.10 1.50 5.46
N HIS A 53 2.13 0.36 6.16
CA HIS A 53 1.05 -0.63 6.19
C HIS A 53 -0.27 -0.06 6.74
N GLU A 54 -0.23 0.95 7.61
CA GLU A 54 -1.41 1.65 8.11
C GLU A 54 -2.17 2.43 7.02
N LEU A 55 -1.47 2.76 5.93
CA LEU A 55 -2.02 3.42 4.73
C LEU A 55 -2.39 2.42 3.64
N MET A 56 -2.21 1.11 3.87
CA MET A 56 -2.52 0.05 2.92
C MET A 56 -3.83 -0.67 3.24
N GLU A 57 -4.46 -1.20 2.21
CA GLU A 57 -5.53 -2.21 2.27
C GLU A 57 -5.27 -3.24 1.17
N VAL A 58 -5.50 -4.52 1.48
CA VAL A 58 -5.42 -5.60 0.50
C VAL A 58 -6.78 -6.28 0.42
N ILE A 59 -7.28 -6.44 -0.79
CA ILE A 59 -8.52 -7.16 -1.08
C ILE A 59 -8.14 -8.34 -1.98
N ILE A 60 -8.35 -9.55 -1.47
CA ILE A 60 -8.09 -10.79 -2.20
C ILE A 60 -9.43 -11.42 -2.55
N VAL A 61 -9.62 -11.77 -3.82
CA VAL A 61 -10.83 -12.42 -4.33
C VAL A 61 -10.42 -13.76 -4.95
N ASP A 62 -10.87 -14.86 -4.35
CA ASP A 62 -10.71 -16.21 -4.88
C ASP A 62 -11.93 -16.59 -5.72
N ASP A 63 -11.69 -16.92 -6.99
CA ASP A 63 -12.71 -17.22 -8.01
C ASP A 63 -13.01 -18.72 -8.09
N GLY A 64 -13.30 -19.35 -6.94
CA GLY A 64 -13.66 -20.76 -6.87
C GLY A 64 -12.48 -21.71 -7.09
N SER A 65 -11.37 -21.52 -6.37
CA SER A 65 -10.24 -22.44 -6.45
C SER A 65 -10.53 -23.78 -5.78
N GLU A 66 -10.31 -24.88 -6.49
CA GLU A 66 -10.39 -26.24 -5.93
C GLU A 66 -9.01 -26.78 -5.45
N ASP A 67 -7.93 -26.08 -5.77
CA ASP A 67 -6.58 -26.40 -5.29
C ASP A 67 -6.31 -25.75 -3.93
N LYS A 68 -5.05 -25.72 -3.48
CA LYS A 68 -4.71 -25.14 -2.17
C LYS A 68 -4.72 -23.62 -2.12
N THR A 69 -5.08 -22.92 -3.21
CA THR A 69 -4.99 -21.45 -3.32
C THR A 69 -5.71 -20.74 -2.18
N LEU A 70 -6.99 -21.02 -1.97
CA LEU A 70 -7.78 -20.35 -0.93
C LEU A 70 -7.20 -20.58 0.47
N ASN A 71 -6.78 -21.81 0.77
CA ASN A 71 -6.18 -22.15 2.06
C ASN A 71 -4.87 -21.38 2.30
N ILE A 72 -4.02 -21.25 1.27
CA ILE A 72 -2.78 -20.48 1.34
C ILE A 72 -3.08 -18.99 1.54
N VAL A 73 -4.09 -18.46 0.84
CA VAL A 73 -4.55 -17.07 0.99
C VAL A 73 -4.99 -16.79 2.41
N LEU A 74 -5.87 -17.64 2.97
CA LEU A 74 -6.42 -17.45 4.33
C LEU A 74 -5.32 -17.53 5.41
N ASP A 75 -4.40 -18.48 5.29
CA ASP A 75 -3.27 -18.62 6.22
C ASP A 75 -2.38 -17.36 6.22
N LEU A 76 -1.99 -16.88 5.03
CA LEU A 76 -1.13 -15.70 4.92
C LEU A 76 -1.86 -14.41 5.30
N ALA A 77 -3.12 -14.24 4.90
CA ALA A 77 -3.96 -13.09 5.24
C ALA A 77 -4.08 -12.90 6.76
N SER A 78 -4.21 -13.99 7.53
CA SER A 78 -4.30 -13.95 9.00
C SER A 78 -3.04 -13.41 9.69
N LYS A 79 -1.91 -13.40 8.98
CA LYS A 79 -0.59 -12.97 9.50
C LYS A 79 -0.22 -11.55 9.08
N MET A 80 -1.05 -10.89 8.28
CA MET A 80 -0.78 -9.53 7.79
C MET A 80 -1.09 -8.49 8.87
N ASP A 81 -0.26 -7.46 8.95
CA ASP A 81 -0.35 -6.33 9.89
C ASP A 81 -1.08 -5.10 9.29
N MET A 82 -1.53 -5.19 8.03
CA MET A 82 -2.38 -4.21 7.35
C MET A 82 -3.84 -4.67 7.27
N ARG A 83 -4.74 -3.78 6.83
CA ARG A 83 -6.14 -4.14 6.59
C ARG A 83 -6.24 -5.14 5.43
N VAL A 84 -6.83 -6.30 5.67
CA VAL A 84 -7.04 -7.35 4.66
C VAL A 84 -8.50 -7.77 4.63
N LYS A 85 -9.03 -7.98 3.43
CA LYS A 85 -10.32 -8.64 3.20
C LYS A 85 -10.12 -9.76 2.19
N VAL A 86 -10.70 -10.92 2.48
CA VAL A 86 -10.72 -12.06 1.57
C VAL A 86 -12.17 -12.35 1.21
N PHE A 87 -12.45 -12.43 -0.08
CA PHE A 87 -13.72 -12.87 -0.64
C PHE A 87 -13.48 -14.17 -1.41
N HIS A 88 -14.43 -15.07 -1.34
CA HIS A 88 -14.45 -16.31 -2.12
C HIS A 88 -15.84 -16.43 -2.70
N ASP A 89 -15.91 -16.70 -4.01
CA ASP A 89 -17.15 -16.91 -4.73
C ASP A 89 -16.96 -18.03 -5.75
N GLU A 90 -18.02 -18.80 -5.99
CA GLU A 90 -18.06 -19.86 -7.01
C GLU A 90 -19.04 -19.41 -8.10
N TRP A 91 -18.62 -19.41 -9.36
CA TRP A 91 -19.49 -19.06 -10.49
C TRP A 91 -20.55 -20.14 -10.78
#